data_AF-A0A9P5QBX7-F1
#
_entry.id   AF-A0A9P5QBX7-F1
#
_cell.length_a   1.000
_cell.length_b   1.000
_cell.length_c   1.000
_cell.angle_alpha   90.00
_cell.angle_beta   90.00
_cell.angle_gamma   90.00
#
_symmetry.space_group_name_H-M   'P 1'
#
loop_
_entity.id
_entity.type
_entity.pdbx_description
1 polymer ?
#
loop_
_entity_poly.entity_id
_entity_poly.type
_entity_poly.pdbx_seq_one_letter_code
_entity_poly.pdbx_strand_id
1 'polypeptide(L)'
;MPLRIWRSRRLVASCVTIICVSASMNGMIFFSSLVLQNVLGYTPLNTSFAYIVHGVGATIAIIVLTKLVTMVRTKILMVTGWFFLIASGILWAQIKTSSSYWSIPFPSLILSFLGMAPVWLCCQINSVADANDEDQGVVGAVYNVSLQIGGPIGIAITNIIANTRNSPTDIGAALLPGYHSAFYAVAIIAGVGLVMTTILANNSDPANMHAKAEIQKTDTNVET
;
A
#
# COMPACT_ATOMS: atom_id res chain seq x y z
N MET A 1 22.47 5.67 -15.65
CA MET A 1 21.20 6.36 -15.26
C MET A 1 21.43 7.87 -15.33
N PRO A 2 20.69 8.62 -16.16
CA PRO A 2 20.81 10.06 -16.17
C PRO A 2 20.27 10.66 -14.86
N LEU A 3 21.12 11.35 -14.09
CA LEU A 3 20.77 11.97 -12.80
C LEU A 3 19.63 12.99 -12.90
N ARG A 4 19.30 13.43 -14.12
CA ARG A 4 18.17 14.33 -14.43
C ARG A 4 16.82 13.73 -14.01
N ILE A 5 16.66 12.41 -14.04
CA ILE A 5 15.39 11.74 -13.68
C ILE A 5 15.00 12.01 -12.22
N TRP A 6 15.98 12.09 -11.31
CA TRP A 6 15.76 12.40 -9.89
C TRP A 6 15.39 13.86 -9.61
N ARG A 7 15.50 14.77 -10.60
CA ARG A 7 14.99 16.14 -10.47
C ARG A 7 13.46 16.21 -10.54
N SER A 8 12.78 15.15 -11.03
CA SER A 8 11.32 15.11 -11.05
C SER A 8 10.78 14.93 -9.64
N ARG A 9 10.21 16.01 -9.08
CA ARG A 9 9.53 15.97 -7.79
C ARG A 9 8.39 14.96 -7.75
N ARG A 10 7.70 14.73 -8.89
CA ARG A 10 6.62 13.73 -8.99
C ARG A 10 7.15 12.30 -8.86
N LEU A 11 8.28 11.99 -9.52
CA LEU A 11 8.90 10.67 -9.39
C LEU A 11 9.36 10.41 -7.96
N VAL A 12 10.08 11.35 -7.35
CA VAL A 12 10.55 11.23 -5.96
C VAL A 12 9.37 11.06 -5.00
N ALA A 13 8.29 11.84 -5.18
CA ALA A 13 7.07 11.73 -4.38
C ALA A 13 6.44 10.34 -4.50
N SER A 14 6.29 9.82 -5.73
CA SER A 14 5.74 8.48 -5.98
C SER A 14 6.63 7.38 -5.40
N CYS A 15 7.96 7.48 -5.53
CA CYS A 15 8.91 6.52 -4.97
C CYS A 15 8.86 6.47 -3.44
N VAL A 16 8.87 7.62 -2.78
CA VAL A 16 8.77 7.67 -1.31
C VAL A 16 7.42 7.12 -0.83
N THR A 17 6.34 7.50 -1.50
CA THR A 17 4.99 7.06 -1.14
C THR A 17 4.83 5.55 -1.34
N ILE A 18 5.31 5.00 -2.46
CA ILE A 18 5.19 3.57 -2.74
C ILE A 18 6.04 2.72 -1.80
N ILE A 19 7.19 3.24 -1.32
CA ILE A 19 7.97 2.60 -0.25
C ILE A 19 7.13 2.47 1.02
N CYS A 20 6.46 3.55 1.46
CA CYS A 20 5.61 3.51 2.65
C CYS A 20 4.42 2.56 2.48
N VAL A 21 3.77 2.54 1.30
CA VAL A 21 2.64 1.64 1.02
C VAL A 21 3.12 0.19 1.05
N SER A 22 4.21 -0.11 0.35
CA SER A 22 4.78 -1.45 0.28
C SER A 22 5.23 -1.96 1.66
N ALA A 23 5.86 -1.10 2.45
CA ALA A 23 6.24 -1.39 3.83
C ALA A 23 5.04 -1.74 4.70
N SER A 24 3.99 -0.90 4.63
CA SER A 24 2.76 -1.11 5.39
C SER A 24 2.03 -2.39 4.96
N MET A 25 1.93 -2.63 3.64
CA MET A 25 1.25 -3.79 3.08
C MET A 25 1.94 -5.10 3.48
N ASN A 26 3.25 -5.20 3.24
CA ASN A 26 3.99 -6.42 3.53
C ASN A 26 4.08 -6.70 5.04
N GLY A 27 4.28 -5.65 5.85
CA GLY A 27 4.21 -5.76 7.30
C GLY A 27 2.84 -6.24 7.79
N MET A 28 1.76 -5.68 7.24
CA MET A 28 0.40 -6.10 7.56
C MET A 28 0.20 -7.58 7.24
N ILE A 29 0.41 -7.98 5.98
CA ILE A 29 0.18 -9.36 5.49
C ILE A 29 1.00 -10.37 6.30
N PHE A 30 2.25 -10.03 6.62
CA PHE A 30 3.12 -10.88 7.42
C PHE A 30 2.54 -11.12 8.81
N PHE A 31 2.23 -10.06 9.56
CA PHE A 31 1.72 -10.21 10.94
C PHE A 31 0.29 -10.74 11.00
N SER A 32 -0.60 -10.39 10.07
CA SER A 32 -1.94 -10.98 10.03
C SER A 32 -1.89 -12.47 9.74
N SER A 33 -0.96 -12.91 8.88
CA SER A 33 -0.74 -14.36 8.65
C SER A 33 -0.19 -15.07 9.87
N LEU A 34 0.72 -14.43 10.63
CA LEU A 34 1.23 -14.97 11.88
C LEU A 34 0.14 -15.06 12.96
N VAL A 35 -0.74 -14.06 13.06
CA VAL A 35 -1.87 -14.10 14.01
C VAL A 35 -2.84 -15.23 13.67
N LEU A 36 -3.24 -15.35 12.40
CA LEU A 36 -4.16 -16.40 11.96
C LEU A 36 -3.58 -17.79 12.30
N GLN A 37 -2.29 -18.02 12.02
CA GLN A 37 -1.66 -19.33 12.21
C GLN A 37 -1.25 -19.59 13.65
N ASN A 38 -0.47 -18.71 14.27
CA ASN A 38 0.09 -18.94 15.60
C ASN A 38 -0.93 -18.69 16.72
N VAL A 39 -1.81 -17.70 16.58
CA VAL A 39 -2.74 -17.31 17.65
C VAL A 39 -4.10 -17.96 17.48
N LEU A 40 -4.68 -17.93 16.27
CA LEU A 40 -5.99 -18.51 16.00
C LEU A 40 -5.94 -19.98 15.56
N GLY A 41 -4.74 -20.55 15.38
CA GLY A 41 -4.55 -21.96 15.08
C GLY A 41 -4.95 -22.36 13.65
N TYR A 42 -4.99 -21.41 12.71
CA TYR A 42 -5.34 -21.70 11.32
C TYR A 42 -4.21 -22.50 10.68
N THR A 43 -4.57 -23.52 9.90
CA THR A 43 -3.60 -24.14 9.00
C THR A 43 -3.15 -23.13 7.92
N PRO A 44 -1.98 -23.32 7.30
CA PRO A 44 -1.57 -22.49 6.17
C PRO A 44 -2.62 -22.47 5.04
N LEU A 45 -3.27 -23.61 4.80
CA LEU A 45 -4.34 -23.72 3.80
C LEU A 45 -5.57 -22.88 4.17
N ASN A 46 -6.03 -22.94 5.41
CA ASN A 46 -7.16 -22.14 5.89
C ASN A 46 -6.83 -20.64 5.89
N THR A 47 -5.58 -20.28 6.18
CA THR A 47 -5.08 -18.91 6.07
C THR A 47 -5.21 -18.42 4.64
N SER A 48 -4.74 -19.18 3.65
CA SER A 48 -4.89 -18.84 2.24
C SER A 48 -6.36 -18.65 1.82
N PHE A 49 -7.26 -19.52 2.28
CA PHE A 49 -8.70 -19.36 2.03
C PHE A 49 -9.26 -18.07 2.64
N ALA A 50 -8.82 -17.70 3.84
CA ALA A 50 -9.19 -16.42 4.47
C ALA A 50 -8.74 -15.21 3.65
N TYR A 51 -7.58 -15.29 2.97
CA TYR A 51 -7.08 -14.20 2.11
C TYR A 51 -7.77 -14.09 0.75
N ILE A 52 -8.65 -15.02 0.36
CA ILE A 52 -9.38 -14.90 -0.92
C ILE A 52 -10.17 -13.60 -0.98
N VAL A 53 -10.78 -13.17 0.13
CA VAL A 53 -11.50 -11.89 0.19
C VAL A 53 -10.57 -10.72 -0.17
N HIS A 54 -9.31 -10.78 0.24
CA HIS A 54 -8.33 -9.75 -0.04
C HIS A 54 -7.99 -9.70 -1.53
N GLY A 55 -7.76 -10.84 -2.18
CA GLY A 55 -7.45 -10.91 -3.61
C GLY A 55 -8.61 -10.50 -4.52
N VAL A 56 -9.82 -11.02 -4.24
CA VAL A 56 -11.04 -10.66 -4.97
C VAL A 56 -11.39 -9.20 -4.75
N GLY A 57 -11.32 -8.74 -3.50
CA GLY A 57 -11.57 -7.36 -3.12
C GLY A 57 -10.61 -6.36 -3.76
N ALA A 58 -9.31 -6.68 -3.80
CA ALA A 58 -8.31 -5.86 -4.48
C ALA A 58 -8.59 -5.74 -5.98
N THR A 59 -8.97 -6.84 -6.64
CA THR A 59 -9.33 -6.83 -8.07
C THR A 59 -10.52 -5.91 -8.34
N ILE A 60 -11.59 -6.06 -7.55
CA ILE A 60 -12.79 -5.22 -7.68
C ILE A 60 -12.44 -3.76 -7.40
N ALA A 61 -11.66 -3.49 -6.35
CA ALA A 61 -11.24 -2.14 -6.00
C ALA A 61 -10.47 -1.47 -7.14
N ILE A 62 -9.53 -2.18 -7.79
CA ILE A 62 -8.77 -1.64 -8.93
C ILE A 62 -9.71 -1.31 -10.10
N ILE A 63 -10.66 -2.18 -10.44
CA ILE A 63 -11.62 -1.92 -11.53
C ILE A 63 -12.44 -0.65 -11.24
N VAL A 64 -12.90 -0.48 -10.00
CA VAL A 64 -13.64 0.71 -9.58
C VAL A 64 -12.74 1.95 -9.61
N LEU A 65 -11.51 1.83 -9.13
CA LEU A 65 -10.56 2.94 -9.04
C LEU A 65 -10.10 3.46 -10.40
N THR A 66 -9.96 2.60 -11.41
CA THR A 66 -9.65 3.03 -12.79
C THR A 66 -10.74 3.95 -13.36
N LYS A 67 -12.00 3.78 -12.94
CA LYS A 67 -13.08 4.73 -13.27
C LYS A 67 -13.08 5.94 -12.34
N LEU A 68 -12.78 5.75 -11.07
CA LEU A 68 -12.85 6.82 -10.08
C LEU A 68 -11.74 7.85 -10.24
N VAL A 69 -10.56 7.44 -10.71
CA VAL A 69 -9.40 8.33 -10.92
C VAL A 69 -9.64 9.36 -12.03
N THR A 70 -10.58 9.12 -12.95
CA THR A 70 -10.97 10.11 -13.98
C THR A 70 -11.97 11.13 -13.45
N MET A 71 -12.66 10.84 -12.34
CA MET A 71 -13.72 11.70 -11.79
C MET A 71 -13.32 12.39 -10.48
N VAL A 72 -12.39 11.81 -9.72
CA VAL A 72 -11.99 12.27 -8.38
C VAL A 72 -10.52 12.65 -8.39
N ARG A 73 -10.18 13.73 -7.69
CA ARG A 73 -8.79 14.18 -7.52
C ARG A 73 -7.93 13.08 -6.90
N THR A 74 -6.78 12.81 -7.53
CA THR A 74 -5.80 11.81 -7.10
C THR A 74 -5.43 11.95 -5.62
N LYS A 75 -5.24 13.18 -5.14
CA LYS A 75 -4.91 13.46 -3.73
C LYS A 75 -5.98 12.97 -2.75
N ILE A 76 -7.27 13.10 -3.10
CA ILE A 76 -8.37 12.65 -2.24
C ILE A 76 -8.34 11.12 -2.14
N LEU A 77 -8.19 10.43 -3.27
CA LEU A 77 -8.11 8.96 -3.30
C LEU A 77 -6.93 8.43 -2.49
N MET A 78 -5.77 9.07 -2.58
CA MET A 78 -4.61 8.65 -1.79
C MET A 78 -4.81 8.88 -0.30
N VAL A 79 -5.34 10.05 0.10
CA VAL A 79 -5.59 10.38 1.51
C VAL A 79 -6.62 9.43 2.13
N THR A 80 -7.74 9.16 1.44
CA THR A 80 -8.74 8.20 1.93
C THR A 80 -8.17 6.79 2.03
N GLY A 81 -7.34 6.39 1.05
CA GLY A 81 -6.61 5.12 1.09
C GLY A 81 -5.74 4.96 2.33
N TRP A 82 -4.95 5.99 2.66
CA TRP A 82 -4.14 5.99 3.87
C TRP A 82 -4.97 5.87 5.15
N PHE A 83 -6.11 6.57 5.24
CA PHE A 83 -7.00 6.43 6.40
C PHE A 83 -7.54 5.01 6.56
N PHE A 84 -7.93 4.35 5.48
CA PHE A 84 -8.36 2.95 5.54
C PHE A 84 -7.23 2.02 5.96
N LEU A 85 -6.00 2.27 5.51
CA LEU A 85 -4.85 1.45 5.90
C LEU A 85 -4.48 1.63 7.38
N ILE A 86 -4.54 2.87 7.89
CA ILE A 86 -4.37 3.17 9.32
C ILE A 86 -5.46 2.49 10.14
N ALA A 87 -6.72 2.59 9.72
CA ALA A 87 -7.85 1.95 10.38
C ALA A 87 -7.71 0.43 10.40
N SER A 88 -7.25 -0.18 9.30
CA SER A 88 -6.95 -1.61 9.22
C SER A 88 -5.91 -2.04 10.25
N GLY A 89 -4.79 -1.29 10.36
CA GLY A 89 -3.75 -1.58 11.36
C GLY A 89 -4.25 -1.45 12.79
N ILE A 90 -5.01 -0.40 13.09
CA ILE A 90 -5.60 -0.22 14.42
C ILE A 90 -6.58 -1.35 14.74
N LEU A 91 -7.40 -1.78 13.77
CA LEU A 91 -8.39 -2.83 13.96
C LEU A 91 -7.72 -4.20 14.19
N TRP A 92 -6.68 -4.53 13.41
CA TRP A 92 -5.85 -5.72 13.65
C TRP A 92 -5.17 -5.68 15.02
N ALA A 93 -4.73 -4.50 15.47
CA ALA A 93 -4.13 -4.34 16.81
C ALA A 93 -5.12 -4.61 17.96
N GLN A 94 -6.44 -4.66 17.70
CA GLN A 94 -7.45 -5.01 18.71
C GLN A 94 -7.73 -6.51 18.78
N ILE A 95 -7.05 -7.35 17.99
CA ILE A 95 -7.39 -8.76 17.90
C ILE A 95 -7.13 -9.51 19.20
N LYS A 96 -8.06 -10.38 19.60
CA LYS A 96 -7.98 -11.21 20.80
C LYS A 96 -7.93 -12.69 20.39
N THR A 97 -7.48 -13.53 21.31
CA THR A 97 -7.47 -15.00 21.11
C THR A 97 -8.86 -15.58 20.85
N SER A 98 -9.91 -14.95 21.37
CA SER A 98 -11.31 -15.35 21.18
C SER A 98 -11.98 -14.70 19.95
N SER A 99 -11.24 -13.92 19.15
CA SER A 99 -11.82 -13.20 18.01
C SER A 99 -12.18 -14.14 16.88
N SER A 100 -13.43 -14.06 16.41
CA SER A 100 -13.86 -14.74 15.19
C SER A 100 -13.29 -14.05 13.96
N TYR A 101 -13.08 -14.82 12.88
CA TYR A 101 -12.68 -14.32 11.57
C TYR A 101 -13.53 -13.15 11.09
N TRP A 102 -14.84 -13.25 11.29
CA TRP A 102 -15.80 -12.25 10.82
C TRP A 102 -15.77 -10.93 11.62
N SER A 103 -15.23 -10.95 12.84
CA SER A 103 -15.25 -9.78 13.73
C SER A 103 -14.10 -8.82 13.47
N ILE A 104 -12.88 -9.33 13.31
CA ILE A 104 -11.67 -8.50 13.16
C ILE A 104 -10.93 -8.83 11.87
N PRO A 105 -10.50 -10.08 11.59
CA PRO A 105 -9.75 -10.38 10.36
C PRO A 105 -10.45 -9.94 9.07
N PHE A 106 -11.71 -10.33 8.87
CA PHE A 106 -12.46 -10.03 7.66
C PHE A 106 -12.61 -8.51 7.39
N PRO A 107 -13.15 -7.69 8.30
CA PRO A 107 -13.24 -6.25 8.06
C PRO A 107 -11.87 -5.58 7.95
N SER A 108 -10.86 -6.06 8.68
CA SER A 108 -9.50 -5.49 8.58
C SER A 108 -8.86 -5.78 7.22
N LEU A 109 -9.07 -6.97 6.65
CA LEU A 109 -8.64 -7.31 5.29
C LEU A 109 -9.36 -6.45 4.23
N ILE A 110 -10.64 -6.13 4.46
CA ILE A 110 -11.37 -5.20 3.59
C ILE A 110 -10.75 -3.82 3.61
N LEU A 111 -10.52 -3.28 4.82
CA LEU A 111 -9.89 -1.99 4.99
C LEU A 111 -8.46 -1.95 4.41
N SER A 112 -7.69 -3.05 4.51
CA SER A 112 -6.32 -3.07 3.98
C SER A 112 -6.29 -2.96 2.47
N PHE A 113 -7.12 -3.72 1.73
CA PHE A 113 -7.12 -3.63 0.26
C PHE A 113 -7.75 -2.32 -0.23
N LEU A 114 -8.82 -1.84 0.41
CA LEU A 114 -9.42 -0.54 0.09
C LEU A 114 -8.45 0.61 0.37
N GLY A 115 -7.56 0.44 1.34
CA GLY A 115 -6.53 1.41 1.66
C GLY A 115 -5.36 1.41 0.67
N MET A 116 -4.79 0.24 0.38
CA MET A 116 -3.58 0.15 -0.45
C MET A 116 -3.85 0.41 -1.94
N ALA A 117 -4.98 -0.06 -2.47
CA ALA A 117 -5.28 -0.01 -3.91
C ALA A 117 -5.28 1.41 -4.49
N PRO A 118 -5.98 2.41 -3.91
CA PRO A 118 -5.97 3.77 -4.45
C PRO A 118 -4.59 4.41 -4.37
N VAL A 119 -3.86 4.22 -3.26
CA VAL A 119 -2.54 4.82 -3.09
C VAL A 119 -1.55 4.25 -4.10
N TRP A 120 -1.54 2.92 -4.26
CA TRP A 120 -0.66 2.26 -5.22
C TRP A 120 -0.96 2.71 -6.65
N LEU A 121 -2.23 2.66 -7.09
CA LEU A 121 -2.61 3.05 -8.44
C LEU A 121 -2.25 4.51 -8.74
N CYS A 122 -2.51 5.41 -7.80
CA CYS A 122 -2.18 6.82 -7.94
C CYS A 122 -0.67 7.07 -8.01
N CYS A 123 0.14 6.35 -7.22
CA CYS A 123 1.60 6.42 -7.29
C CYS A 123 2.12 5.92 -8.64
N GLN A 124 1.57 4.81 -9.15
CA GLN A 124 1.91 4.23 -10.44
C GLN A 124 1.62 5.22 -11.59
N ILE A 125 0.48 5.88 -11.57
CA ILE A 125 0.12 6.90 -12.56
C ILE A 125 1.06 8.11 -12.46
N ASN A 126 1.29 8.61 -11.24
CA ASN A 126 2.11 9.80 -11.02
C ASN A 126 3.60 9.58 -11.33
N SER A 127 4.11 8.35 -11.20
CA SER A 127 5.53 8.06 -11.41
C SER A 127 5.93 8.28 -12.88
N VAL A 128 5.06 7.93 -13.82
CA VAL A 128 5.31 8.03 -15.27
C VAL A 128 4.78 9.32 -15.90
N ALA A 129 4.00 10.12 -15.16
CA ALA A 129 3.27 11.26 -15.70
C ALA A 129 4.14 12.36 -16.34
N ASP A 130 5.40 12.53 -15.90
CA ASP A 130 6.34 13.54 -16.41
C ASP A 130 7.59 12.94 -17.06
N ALA A 131 7.58 11.64 -17.34
CA ALA A 131 8.70 10.98 -17.99
C ALA A 131 8.60 11.14 -19.51
N ASN A 132 9.70 11.53 -20.15
CA ASN A 132 9.83 11.50 -21.61
C ASN A 132 9.80 10.03 -22.08
N ASP A 133 9.36 9.78 -23.31
CA ASP A 133 9.22 8.41 -23.86
C ASP A 133 10.52 7.59 -23.76
N GLU A 134 11.67 8.23 -23.97
CA GLU A 134 13.00 7.61 -23.82
C GLU A 134 13.36 7.21 -22.37
N ASP A 135 12.78 7.90 -21.38
CA ASP A 135 13.07 7.73 -19.95
C ASP A 135 12.01 6.84 -19.24
N GLN A 136 10.89 6.51 -19.90
CA GLN A 136 9.78 5.73 -19.32
C GLN A 136 10.24 4.38 -18.74
N GLY A 137 11.12 3.67 -19.46
CA GLY A 137 11.67 2.39 -19.00
C GLY A 137 12.50 2.52 -17.72
N VAL A 138 13.31 3.59 -17.61
CA VAL A 138 14.14 3.84 -16.43
C VAL A 138 13.26 4.26 -15.25
N VAL A 139 12.26 5.11 -15.48
CA VAL A 139 11.31 5.57 -14.46
C VAL A 139 10.49 4.41 -13.90
N GLY A 140 9.97 3.53 -14.76
CA GLY A 140 9.29 2.31 -14.35
C GLY A 140 10.19 1.38 -13.53
N ALA A 141 11.45 1.22 -13.93
CA ALA A 141 12.42 0.41 -13.19
C ALA A 141 12.70 0.99 -11.78
N VAL A 142 12.94 2.31 -11.67
CA VAL A 142 13.17 2.98 -10.37
C VAL A 142 11.94 2.85 -9.46
N TYR A 143 10.74 3.02 -10.02
CA TYR A 143 9.50 2.83 -9.28
C TYR A 143 9.36 1.39 -8.77
N ASN A 144 9.62 0.40 -9.63
CA ASN A 144 9.51 -1.01 -9.25
C ASN A 144 10.53 -1.40 -8.18
N VAL A 145 11.78 -0.93 -8.29
CA VAL A 145 12.81 -1.11 -7.25
C VAL A 145 12.36 -0.48 -5.92
N SER A 146 11.79 0.74 -5.97
CA SER A 146 11.26 1.41 -4.78
C SER A 146 10.16 0.60 -4.10
N LEU A 147 9.24 0.05 -4.90
CA LEU A 147 8.18 -0.84 -4.44
C LEU A 147 8.76 -2.10 -3.76
N GLN A 148 9.73 -2.77 -4.39
CA GLN A 148 10.32 -4.01 -3.90
C GLN A 148 11.16 -3.83 -2.64
N ILE A 149 11.85 -2.69 -2.50
CA ILE A 149 12.65 -2.38 -1.30
C ILE A 149 11.76 -2.04 -0.10
N GLY A 150 10.61 -1.38 -0.31
CA GLY A 150 9.72 -1.00 0.79
C GLY A 150 9.20 -2.19 1.60
N GLY A 151 8.87 -3.31 0.95
CA GLY A 151 8.29 -4.49 1.59
C GLY A 151 9.17 -5.10 2.69
N PRO A 152 10.41 -5.51 2.38
CA PRO A 152 11.36 -6.03 3.37
C PRO A 152 11.69 -5.03 4.47
N ILE A 153 11.80 -3.73 4.17
CA ILE A 153 12.03 -2.68 5.18
C ILE A 153 10.86 -2.64 6.17
N GLY A 154 9.62 -2.66 5.67
CA GLY A 154 8.43 -2.68 6.52
C GLY A 154 8.38 -3.90 7.43
N ILE A 155 8.66 -5.10 6.89
CA ILE A 155 8.72 -6.33 7.67
C ILE A 155 9.83 -6.22 8.72
N ALA A 156 11.03 -5.75 8.38
CA ALA A 156 12.14 -5.63 9.31
C ALA A 156 11.80 -4.70 10.49
N ILE A 157 11.27 -3.50 10.21
CA ILE A 157 10.88 -2.53 11.26
C ILE A 157 9.79 -3.12 12.16
N THR A 158 8.73 -3.68 11.57
CA THR A 158 7.61 -4.24 12.33
C THR A 158 8.02 -5.46 13.16
N ASN A 159 8.94 -6.28 12.64
CA ASN A 159 9.50 -7.43 13.34
C ASN A 159 10.40 -7.02 14.52
N ILE A 160 11.28 -6.03 14.32
CA ILE A 160 12.07 -5.46 15.43
C ILE A 160 11.15 -4.97 16.54
N ILE A 161 10.09 -4.23 16.19
CA ILE A 161 9.13 -3.70 17.16
C ILE A 161 8.39 -4.84 17.89
N ALA A 162 7.91 -5.87 17.18
CA ALA A 162 7.27 -7.02 17.81
C ALA A 162 8.18 -7.72 18.84
N ASN A 163 9.45 -7.88 18.49
CA ASN A 163 10.44 -8.56 19.35
C ASN A 163 10.87 -7.72 20.56
N THR A 164 10.48 -6.45 20.66
CA THR A 164 10.66 -5.67 21.90
C THR A 164 9.70 -6.11 23.01
N ARG A 165 8.59 -6.77 22.63
CA ARG A 165 7.54 -7.23 23.56
C ARG A 165 7.47 -8.75 23.68
N ASN A 166 7.95 -9.48 22.67
CA ASN A 166 7.98 -10.93 22.67
C ASN A 166 9.36 -11.46 23.10
N SER A 167 9.36 -12.51 23.91
CA SER A 167 10.55 -13.28 24.25
C SER A 167 10.75 -14.44 23.26
N PRO A 168 11.99 -14.95 23.07
CA PRO A 168 12.25 -16.08 22.17
C PRO A 168 11.52 -17.38 22.55
N THR A 169 11.06 -17.48 23.80
CA THR A 169 10.30 -18.62 24.33
C THR A 169 8.79 -18.50 24.11
N ASP A 170 8.31 -17.33 23.67
CA ASP A 170 6.87 -17.10 23.52
C ASP A 170 6.32 -17.89 22.33
N ILE A 171 5.21 -18.58 22.57
CA ILE A 171 4.50 -19.37 21.57
C ILE A 171 3.00 -19.09 21.63
N GLY A 172 2.35 -19.28 20.49
CA GLY A 172 0.90 -19.13 20.37
C GLY A 172 0.40 -17.75 20.82
N ALA A 173 -0.56 -17.74 21.75
CA ALA A 173 -1.15 -16.52 22.29
C ALA A 173 -0.16 -15.57 23.01
N ALA A 174 0.96 -16.08 23.51
CA ALA A 174 1.98 -15.26 24.17
C ALA A 174 2.65 -14.26 23.21
N LEU A 175 2.62 -14.52 21.90
CA LEU A 175 3.18 -13.64 20.87
C LEU A 175 2.29 -12.42 20.55
N LEU A 176 1.05 -12.43 21.02
CA LEU A 176 0.02 -11.46 20.67
C LEU A 176 0.38 -10.01 21.05
N PRO A 177 0.99 -9.70 22.21
CA PRO A 177 1.41 -8.34 22.54
C PRO A 177 2.41 -7.75 21.54
N GLY A 178 3.39 -8.54 21.09
CA GLY A 178 4.31 -8.13 20.03
C GLY A 178 3.60 -7.94 18.70
N TYR A 179 2.64 -8.81 18.35
CA TYR A 179 1.86 -8.66 17.12
C TYR A 179 1.01 -7.38 17.14
N HIS A 180 0.39 -7.02 18.28
CA HIS A 180 -0.30 -5.75 18.44
C HIS A 180 0.63 -4.56 18.20
N SER A 181 1.85 -4.60 18.77
CA SER A 181 2.83 -3.53 18.56
C SER A 181 3.27 -3.40 17.10
N ALA A 182 3.37 -4.51 16.36
CA ALA A 182 3.65 -4.50 14.94
C ALA A 182 2.52 -3.87 14.13
N PHE A 183 1.25 -4.16 14.44
CA PHE A 183 0.13 -3.53 13.74
C PHE A 183 0.02 -2.02 14.01
N TYR A 184 0.33 -1.57 15.23
CA TYR A 184 0.48 -0.13 15.49
C TYR A 184 1.65 0.47 14.71
N ALA A 185 2.76 -0.24 14.57
CA ALA A 185 3.88 0.20 13.74
C ALA A 185 3.47 0.33 12.26
N VAL A 186 2.70 -0.62 11.73
CA VAL A 186 2.13 -0.52 10.37
C VAL A 186 1.24 0.73 10.25
N ALA A 187 0.39 0.99 11.24
CA ALA A 187 -0.44 2.20 11.25
C ALA A 187 0.40 3.50 11.30
N ILE A 188 1.52 3.50 12.03
CA ILE A 188 2.46 4.63 12.07
C ILE A 188 3.16 4.82 10.72
N ILE A 189 3.64 3.74 10.09
CA ILE A 189 4.25 3.80 8.74
C ILE A 189 3.24 4.34 7.73
N ALA A 190 1.97 3.91 7.82
CA ALA A 190 0.89 4.44 7.01
C ALA A 190 0.61 5.93 7.29
N GLY A 191 0.67 6.35 8.55
CA GLY A 191 0.59 7.76 8.94
C GLY A 191 1.73 8.61 8.37
N VAL A 192 2.96 8.09 8.38
CA VAL A 192 4.10 8.75 7.70
C VAL A 192 3.83 8.84 6.20
N GLY A 193 3.35 7.77 5.57
CA GLY A 193 2.96 7.76 4.16
C GLY A 193 1.88 8.80 3.83
N LEU A 194 0.89 8.97 4.71
CA LEU A 194 -0.13 10.02 4.60
C LEU A 194 0.49 11.41 4.64
N VAL A 195 1.34 11.70 5.63
CA VAL A 195 2.01 13.00 5.75
C VAL A 195 2.87 13.28 4.51
N MET A 196 3.69 12.32 4.09
CA MET A 196 4.53 12.44 2.90
C MET A 196 3.70 12.66 1.64
N THR A 197 2.58 11.96 1.50
CA THR A 197 1.63 12.18 0.40
C THR A 197 1.08 13.60 0.43
N THR A 198 0.67 14.13 1.59
CA THR A 198 0.10 15.48 1.65
C THR A 198 1.09 16.59 1.32
N ILE A 199 2.37 16.40 1.65
CA ILE A 199 3.48 17.34 1.42
C ILE A 199 4.04 17.24 -0.01
N LEU A 200 4.17 16.01 -0.52
CA LEU A 200 4.85 15.74 -1.79
C LEU A 200 3.90 15.58 -2.98
N ALA A 201 2.68 15.07 -2.76
CA ALA A 201 1.70 14.91 -3.83
C ALA A 201 1.18 16.28 -4.26
N ASN A 202 1.52 16.64 -5.49
CA ASN A 202 0.97 17.79 -6.17
C ASN A 202 -0.48 17.48 -6.57
N ASN A 203 -1.35 18.50 -6.64
CA ASN A 203 -2.73 18.32 -7.11
C ASN A 203 -2.73 17.98 -8.62
N SER A 204 -2.55 16.72 -8.97
CA SER A 204 -2.85 16.23 -10.31
C SER A 204 -4.38 16.25 -10.46
N ASP A 205 -4.92 17.32 -11.04
CA ASP A 205 -6.36 17.39 -11.36
C ASP A 205 -6.65 16.41 -12.51
N PRO A 206 -7.76 15.65 -12.49
CA PRO A 206 -8.13 14.70 -13.55
C PRO A 206 -8.15 15.34 -14.94
N ALA A 207 -8.43 16.64 -15.01
CA ALA A 207 -8.41 17.44 -16.24
C ALA A 207 -7.04 17.41 -16.97
N ASN A 208 -5.93 17.37 -16.24
CA ASN A 208 -4.59 17.33 -16.84
C ASN A 208 -4.24 15.96 -17.44
N MET A 209 -4.88 14.88 -16.97
CA MET A 209 -4.67 13.53 -17.50
C MET A 209 -5.45 13.32 -18.81
N HIS A 210 -6.67 13.86 -18.91
CA HIS A 210 -7.43 13.87 -20.16
C HIS A 210 -6.75 14.71 -21.24
N ALA A 211 -6.27 15.91 -20.88
CA ALA A 211 -5.57 16.78 -21.83
C ALA A 211 -4.30 16.11 -22.40
N LYS A 212 -3.49 15.42 -21.58
CA LYS A 212 -2.30 14.68 -22.08
C LYS A 212 -2.69 13.48 -22.96
N ALA A 213 -3.75 12.76 -22.63
CA ALA A 213 -4.22 11.62 -23.42
C ALA A 213 -4.82 12.05 -24.79
N GLU A 214 -5.44 13.23 -24.86
CA GLU A 214 -5.92 13.81 -26.13
C GLU A 214 -4.77 14.34 -26.99
N ILE A 215 -3.80 15.04 -26.40
CA ILE A 215 -2.62 15.56 -27.12
C ILE A 215 -1.83 14.40 -27.73
N GLN A 216 -1.56 13.35 -26.96
CA GLN A 216 -0.80 12.20 -27.46
C GLN A 216 -1.53 11.41 -28.56
N LYS A 217 -2.86 11.33 -28.51
CA LYS A 217 -3.65 10.76 -29.62
C LYS A 217 -3.59 11.63 -30.87
N THR A 218 -3.58 12.95 -30.70
CA THR A 218 -3.52 13.91 -31.82
C THR A 218 -2.17 13.83 -32.51
N ASP A 219 -1.07 13.73 -31.76
CA ASP A 219 0.28 13.62 -32.32
C ASP A 219 0.48 12.30 -33.10
N THR A 220 -0.02 11.16 -32.60
CA THR A 220 0.02 9.90 -33.36
C THR A 220 -0.80 9.90 -34.65
N ASN A 221 -1.82 10.75 -34.76
CA ASN A 221 -2.66 10.85 -35.97
C ASN A 221 -2.11 11.84 -37.01
N VAL A 222 -1.10 12.65 -36.65
CA VAL A 222 -0.44 13.59 -37.58
C VAL A 222 0.78 12.95 -38.25
N GLU A 223 1.32 11.87 -37.69
CA GLU A 223 2.43 11.08 -38.27
C GLU A 223 1.99 9.95 -39.23
N THR A 224 0.68 9.79 -39.49
CA THR A 224 0.11 8.83 -40.47
C THR A 224 -0.47 9.54 -41.67
#